data_AF-A0A2T4VR17-F1
#
_entry.id   AF-A0A2T4VR17-F1
#
_cell.length_a   1.000
_cell.length_b   1.000
_cell.length_c   1.000
_cell.angle_alpha   90.00
_cell.angle_beta   90.00
_cell.angle_gamma   90.00
#
_symmetry.space_group_name_H-M   'P 1'
#
loop_
_entity.id
_entity.type
_entity.pdbx_description
1 polymer ?
#
loop_
_entity_poly.entity_id
_entity_poly.type
_entity_poly.pdbx_seq_one_letter_code
_entity_poly.pdbx_strand_id
1 'polypeptide(L)'
;MPGTSDSTNTRGPAPAKPSFPWWLVGILGGGLLIVVGVVAAFFAKGNPLPGLGAFCAQQEPRCREGLVCSENNLCLGAEGFECSSGDECASHECVQGACLTPVSGPGGPCDEDVDCARPTVCEADRCLLPDGLACTDADLCRSGRCERSRCAPRLAPGGTCQENTDCAEPARCLDGRCLLPDGAPCTRAELCDSGRCEKGTCQAPVGLGEPCTTDRNCREPTRCHQGLCLRPDGTECKSAAQCISGHCDNGLCRTVVPPGGQCRQDGDCQFPTRCVQGTCQSRVSAGGFCRDTGECMPPARCSNNLCLLALGTKCGRDTECEMGNCERGVCRRGCTPPCGSGFSCDDGKCRRTIVVPVLRPCTADTDCTAPSVCSSGRCRKPSGEACSINEQCLSGGCVNERCR
;
A
#
# COMPACT_ATOMS: atom_id res chain seq x y z
N MET A 1 18.43 27.55 -28.82
CA MET A 1 19.06 27.99 -30.08
C MET A 1 19.79 26.81 -30.69
N PRO A 2 19.30 26.25 -31.80
CA PRO A 2 20.16 25.50 -32.72
C PRO A 2 20.05 26.09 -34.14
N GLY A 3 21.19 26.45 -34.71
CA GLY A 3 21.29 26.89 -36.10
C GLY A 3 21.53 25.69 -37.00
N THR A 4 20.51 25.29 -37.74
CA THR A 4 20.61 24.42 -38.91
C THR A 4 20.72 25.29 -40.17
N SER A 5 21.66 25.00 -41.05
CA SER A 5 21.57 25.42 -42.45
C SER A 5 22.26 24.41 -43.36
N ASP A 6 21.41 23.73 -44.12
CA ASP A 6 21.67 22.99 -45.35
C ASP A 6 22.54 23.75 -46.34
N SER A 7 23.27 23.02 -47.20
CA SER A 7 23.07 23.13 -48.66
C SER A 7 23.95 22.16 -49.47
N THR A 8 23.29 21.13 -50.01
CA THR A 8 23.23 20.77 -51.44
C THR A 8 24.51 20.79 -52.31
N ASN A 9 25.01 19.58 -52.58
CA ASN A 9 25.21 18.93 -53.89
C ASN A 9 25.19 19.82 -55.17
N THR A 10 26.29 19.82 -55.93
CA THR A 10 26.24 19.81 -57.41
C THR A 10 27.53 19.23 -57.99
N ARG A 11 27.38 18.12 -58.73
CA ARG A 11 28.40 17.48 -59.57
C ARG A 11 28.24 18.01 -61.00
N GLY A 12 29.32 18.51 -61.61
CA GLY A 12 29.36 19.05 -62.99
C GLY A 12 30.79 18.97 -63.57
N PRO A 13 30.95 18.99 -64.91
CA PRO A 13 31.76 18.01 -65.65
C PRO A 13 33.20 18.41 -65.98
N ALA A 14 33.98 17.39 -66.35
CA ALA A 14 35.39 17.44 -66.73
C ALA A 14 35.67 18.19 -68.05
N PRO A 15 36.85 18.86 -68.17
CA PRO A 15 37.42 19.21 -69.46
C PRO A 15 38.74 18.45 -69.80
N ALA A 16 38.71 17.88 -71.00
CA ALA A 16 39.75 17.58 -72.00
C ALA A 16 41.25 17.45 -71.64
N LYS A 17 41.82 16.32 -72.12
CA LYS A 17 43.25 16.02 -72.28
C LYS A 17 43.96 17.00 -73.25
N PRO A 18 45.22 17.35 -72.97
CA PRO A 18 46.22 17.56 -74.00
C PRO A 18 47.17 16.35 -74.11
N SER A 19 47.41 15.94 -75.35
CA SER A 19 48.40 14.96 -75.77
C SER A 19 49.82 15.43 -75.46
N PHE A 20 50.61 14.61 -74.76
CA PHE A 20 52.06 14.81 -74.65
C PHE A 20 52.82 13.49 -74.92
N PRO A 21 53.98 13.55 -75.59
CA PRO A 21 54.39 12.54 -76.56
C PRO A 21 55.29 11.44 -75.97
N TRP A 22 55.09 10.22 -76.48
CA TRP A 22 55.62 8.95 -75.98
C TRP A 22 57.13 8.67 -76.23
N TRP A 23 57.93 9.69 -76.53
CA TRP A 23 59.39 9.52 -76.79
C TRP A 23 60.30 9.90 -75.62
N LEU A 24 59.77 10.41 -74.50
CA LEU A 24 60.54 10.63 -73.26
C LEU A 24 60.64 9.37 -72.36
N VAL A 25 60.02 8.25 -72.75
CA VAL A 25 59.96 6.97 -72.01
C VAL A 25 61.31 6.21 -71.98
N GLY A 26 62.39 6.73 -72.56
CA GLY A 26 63.62 5.96 -72.79
C GLY A 26 64.85 6.23 -71.92
N ILE A 27 65.01 7.40 -71.27
CA ILE A 27 66.36 7.85 -70.84
C ILE A 27 66.48 8.19 -69.33
N LEU A 28 65.45 7.94 -68.51
CA LEU A 28 65.51 8.15 -67.05
C LEU A 28 65.26 6.86 -66.23
N GLY A 29 65.38 5.69 -66.84
CA GLY A 29 65.17 4.37 -66.20
C GLY A 29 66.36 3.81 -65.41
N GLY A 30 67.54 4.44 -65.47
CA GLY A 30 68.76 3.93 -64.82
C GLY A 30 69.17 4.62 -63.51
N GLY A 31 68.68 5.84 -63.24
CA GLY A 31 69.10 6.65 -62.09
C GLY A 31 68.15 6.61 -60.88
N LEU A 32 66.89 6.21 -61.08
CA LEU A 32 65.86 6.27 -60.03
C LEU A 32 65.86 5.04 -59.10
N LEU A 33 66.41 3.91 -59.53
CA LEU A 33 66.45 2.67 -58.72
C LEU A 33 67.49 2.72 -57.58
N ILE A 34 68.54 3.52 -57.68
CA ILE A 34 69.53 3.65 -56.61
C ILE A 34 69.03 4.63 -55.53
N VAL A 35 68.34 5.71 -55.89
CA VAL A 35 67.79 6.65 -54.91
C VAL A 35 66.56 6.07 -54.20
N VAL A 36 65.66 5.37 -54.90
CA VAL A 36 64.51 4.69 -54.27
C VAL A 36 64.97 3.49 -53.43
N GLY A 37 66.00 2.75 -53.85
CA GLY A 37 66.57 1.64 -53.08
C GLY A 37 67.20 2.10 -51.76
N VAL A 38 67.91 3.24 -51.74
CA VAL A 38 68.49 3.79 -50.51
C VAL A 38 67.42 4.42 -49.62
N VAL A 39 66.42 5.11 -50.18
CA VAL A 39 65.32 5.69 -49.39
C VAL A 39 64.42 4.59 -48.80
N ALA A 40 64.10 3.52 -49.54
CA ALA A 40 63.35 2.39 -49.00
C ALA A 40 64.14 1.58 -47.95
N ALA A 41 65.47 1.46 -48.08
CA ALA A 41 66.31 0.83 -47.07
C ALA A 41 66.41 1.66 -45.77
N PHE A 42 66.29 2.99 -45.86
CA PHE A 42 66.22 3.87 -44.69
C PHE A 42 64.84 3.86 -44.01
N PHE A 43 63.74 3.65 -44.75
CA PHE A 43 62.38 3.55 -44.15
C PHE A 43 61.97 2.12 -43.74
N ALA A 44 62.70 1.08 -44.14
CA ALA A 44 62.47 -0.31 -43.70
C ALA A 44 63.11 -0.65 -42.34
N LYS A 45 63.99 0.21 -41.80
CA LYS A 45 64.43 0.13 -40.41
C LYS A 45 63.49 0.99 -39.56
N GLY A 46 62.35 0.43 -39.17
CA GLY A 46 61.56 1.01 -38.08
C GLY A 46 62.49 1.29 -36.90
N ASN A 47 62.43 2.50 -36.33
CA ASN A 47 63.24 2.85 -35.17
C ASN A 47 63.06 1.77 -34.10
N PRO A 48 64.15 1.28 -33.47
CA PRO A 48 64.04 0.26 -32.44
C PRO A 48 63.11 0.77 -31.34
N LEU A 49 62.13 -0.04 -30.96
CA LEU A 49 61.19 0.29 -29.88
C LEU A 49 61.99 0.60 -28.59
N PRO A 50 61.58 1.62 -27.82
CA PRO A 50 62.21 2.01 -26.57
C PRO A 50 62.32 0.80 -25.61
N GLY A 51 63.53 0.61 -25.07
CA GLY A 51 63.83 -0.46 -24.12
C GLY A 51 63.50 -0.05 -22.68
N LEU A 52 63.86 -0.91 -21.72
CA LEU A 52 63.65 -0.67 -20.29
C LEU A 52 64.22 0.69 -19.86
N GLY A 53 63.42 1.48 -19.16
CA GLY A 53 63.79 2.82 -18.67
C GLY A 53 63.82 3.92 -19.75
N ALA A 54 63.49 3.62 -21.00
CA ALA A 54 63.39 4.63 -22.06
C ALA A 54 62.04 5.35 -22.02
N PHE A 55 62.02 6.60 -22.49
CA PHE A 55 60.79 7.38 -22.56
C PHE A 55 59.82 6.81 -23.61
N CYS A 56 58.54 6.76 -23.26
CA CYS A 56 57.43 6.37 -24.13
C CYS A 56 56.37 7.48 -24.17
N ALA A 57 55.56 7.52 -25.23
CA ALA A 57 54.45 8.46 -25.36
C ALA A 57 53.12 7.74 -25.13
N GLN A 58 52.30 8.22 -24.20
CA GLN A 58 51.02 7.55 -23.87
C GLN A 58 50.01 7.49 -25.02
N GLN A 59 50.10 8.40 -26.01
CA GLN A 59 49.20 8.39 -27.18
C GLN A 59 49.55 7.31 -28.21
N GLU A 60 50.78 6.80 -28.20
CA GLU A 60 51.24 5.65 -28.98
C GLU A 60 52.21 4.82 -28.11
N PRO A 61 51.71 4.03 -27.15
CA PRO A 61 52.52 3.34 -26.14
C PRO A 61 53.26 2.17 -26.77
N ARG A 62 54.34 2.49 -27.48
CA ARG A 62 55.17 1.54 -28.19
C ARG A 62 56.46 1.35 -27.40
N CYS A 63 56.44 0.41 -26.45
CA CYS A 63 57.64 -0.12 -25.81
C CYS A 63 58.06 -1.43 -26.48
N ARG A 64 59.31 -1.85 -26.24
CA ARG A 64 59.78 -3.20 -26.64
C ARG A 64 58.89 -4.27 -26.01
N GLU A 65 58.77 -5.42 -26.67
CA GLU A 65 58.01 -6.57 -26.19
C GLU A 65 58.37 -6.92 -24.72
N GLY A 66 57.35 -7.16 -23.90
CA GLY A 66 57.51 -7.40 -22.45
C GLY A 66 57.56 -6.14 -21.58
N LEU A 67 57.42 -4.94 -22.15
CA LEU A 67 57.41 -3.66 -21.42
C LEU A 67 56.08 -2.93 -21.58
N VAL A 68 55.65 -2.22 -20.54
CA VAL A 68 54.49 -1.32 -20.51
C VAL A 68 54.92 0.12 -20.23
N CYS A 69 54.21 1.08 -20.81
CA CYS A 69 54.46 2.50 -20.57
C CYS A 69 53.81 2.92 -19.24
N SER A 70 54.64 3.28 -18.25
CA SER A 70 54.21 3.76 -16.94
C SER A 70 53.59 5.17 -17.00
N GLU A 71 52.88 5.57 -15.95
CA GLU A 71 52.36 6.93 -15.75
C GLU A 71 53.45 8.01 -15.86
N ASN A 72 54.70 7.68 -15.53
CA ASN A 72 55.86 8.55 -15.63
C ASN A 72 56.47 8.64 -17.04
N ASN A 73 55.78 8.12 -18.07
CA ASN A 73 56.26 8.08 -19.46
C ASN A 73 57.56 7.27 -19.65
N LEU A 74 57.75 6.21 -18.85
CA LEU A 74 58.90 5.30 -18.92
C LEU A 74 58.43 3.88 -19.26
N CYS A 75 59.17 3.16 -20.10
CA CYS A 75 58.94 1.75 -20.36
C CYS A 75 59.47 0.90 -19.19
N LEU A 76 58.57 0.23 -18.47
CA LEU A 76 58.88 -0.67 -17.35
C LEU A 76 58.46 -2.11 -17.68
N GLY A 77 59.09 -3.09 -17.04
CA GLY A 77 58.79 -4.51 -17.17
C GLY A 77 57.35 -4.84 -16.83
N ALA A 78 56.66 -5.53 -17.75
CA ALA A 78 55.37 -6.14 -17.49
C ALA A 78 55.54 -7.41 -16.62
N GLU A 79 54.44 -8.06 -16.24
CA GLU A 79 54.49 -9.34 -15.52
C GLU A 79 55.42 -10.35 -16.22
N GLY A 80 56.28 -11.02 -15.43
CA GLY A 80 57.23 -12.01 -15.92
C GLY A 80 58.46 -11.43 -16.61
N PHE A 81 58.57 -10.11 -16.78
CA PHE A 81 59.76 -9.46 -17.33
C PHE A 81 60.95 -9.67 -16.40
N GLU A 82 62.10 -10.07 -16.95
CA GLU A 82 63.32 -10.27 -16.15
C GLU A 82 63.76 -8.95 -15.50
N CYS A 83 63.99 -8.99 -14.20
CA CYS A 83 64.35 -7.81 -13.43
C CYS A 83 65.48 -8.11 -12.45
N SER A 84 66.24 -7.08 -12.11
CA SER A 84 67.24 -7.09 -11.05
C SER A 84 66.80 -6.27 -9.83
N SER A 85 65.88 -5.33 -10.03
CA SER A 85 65.34 -4.47 -8.97
C SER A 85 63.89 -4.08 -9.25
N GLY A 86 63.16 -3.70 -8.20
CA GLY A 86 61.75 -3.34 -8.31
C GLY A 86 61.47 -2.16 -9.26
N ASP A 87 62.39 -1.19 -9.34
CA ASP A 87 62.24 0.01 -10.18
C ASP A 87 62.20 -0.29 -11.68
N GLU A 88 62.60 -1.50 -12.08
CA GLU A 88 62.52 -1.98 -13.46
C GLU A 88 61.14 -2.53 -13.81
N CYS A 89 60.27 -2.73 -12.83
CA CYS A 89 58.97 -3.35 -12.99
C CYS A 89 57.85 -2.33 -12.88
N ALA A 90 56.82 -2.48 -13.71
CA ALA A 90 55.61 -1.67 -13.59
C ALA A 90 54.89 -1.90 -12.25
N SER A 91 55.11 -3.05 -11.62
CA SER A 91 54.66 -3.40 -10.27
C SER A 91 55.52 -2.85 -9.14
N HIS A 92 56.68 -2.25 -9.44
CA HIS A 92 57.70 -1.88 -8.45
C HIS A 92 58.26 -3.06 -7.63
N GLU A 93 57.89 -4.30 -7.94
CA GLU A 93 58.37 -5.49 -7.25
C GLU A 93 59.02 -6.47 -8.22
N CYS A 94 60.26 -6.81 -7.88
CA CYS A 94 61.06 -7.82 -8.58
C CYS A 94 61.28 -9.01 -7.65
N VAL A 95 60.62 -10.13 -7.94
CA VAL A 95 60.67 -11.33 -7.10
C VAL A 95 61.22 -12.49 -7.91
N GLN A 96 62.24 -13.16 -7.38
CA GLN A 96 62.96 -14.25 -8.05
C GLN A 96 63.49 -13.88 -9.47
N GLY A 97 63.79 -12.60 -9.69
CA GLY A 97 64.30 -12.11 -10.96
C GLY A 97 63.23 -11.86 -12.02
N ALA A 98 61.94 -11.86 -11.66
CA ALA A 98 60.84 -11.53 -12.55
C ALA A 98 59.92 -10.45 -11.94
N CYS A 99 59.42 -9.56 -12.78
CA CYS A 99 58.46 -8.55 -12.40
C CYS A 99 57.13 -9.20 -12.05
N LEU A 100 56.58 -8.86 -10.89
CA LEU A 100 55.25 -9.30 -10.48
C LEU A 100 54.16 -8.53 -11.24
N THR A 101 52.92 -9.01 -11.19
CA THR A 101 51.74 -8.29 -11.67
C THR A 101 51.68 -6.89 -11.05
N PRO A 102 51.37 -5.83 -11.83
CA PRO A 102 51.19 -4.49 -11.27
C PRO A 102 50.06 -4.51 -10.25
N VAL A 103 50.40 -4.19 -9.01
CA VAL A 103 49.47 -4.22 -7.90
C VAL A 103 48.48 -3.06 -8.06
N SER A 104 47.21 -3.39 -8.25
CA SER A 104 46.11 -2.44 -8.44
C SER A 104 45.89 -1.60 -7.19
N GLY A 105 45.85 -0.28 -7.38
CA GLY A 105 45.43 0.66 -6.33
C GLY A 105 43.94 0.55 -5.97
N PRO A 106 43.45 1.33 -5.00
CA PRO A 106 42.04 1.36 -4.63
C PRO A 106 41.13 1.55 -5.85
N GLY A 107 40.15 0.67 -6.01
CA GLY A 107 39.19 0.66 -7.09
C GLY A 107 39.67 0.03 -8.40
N GLY A 108 40.93 -0.40 -8.48
CA GLY A 108 41.49 -1.13 -9.63
C GLY A 108 41.01 -2.59 -9.71
N PRO A 109 41.15 -3.25 -10.87
CA PRO A 109 40.73 -4.63 -11.07
C PRO A 109 41.61 -5.62 -10.31
N CYS A 110 41.05 -6.75 -9.91
CA CYS A 110 41.77 -7.86 -9.29
C CYS A 110 41.02 -9.18 -9.50
N ASP A 111 41.74 -10.29 -9.46
CA ASP A 111 41.15 -11.63 -9.35
C ASP A 111 41.35 -12.19 -7.93
N GLU A 112 42.48 -11.86 -7.29
CA GLU A 112 42.83 -12.26 -5.93
C GLU A 112 43.39 -11.10 -5.09
N ASP A 113 43.44 -11.27 -3.77
CA ASP A 113 43.94 -10.25 -2.83
C ASP A 113 45.40 -9.82 -3.09
N VAL A 114 46.21 -10.70 -3.69
CA VAL A 114 47.61 -10.40 -4.03
C VAL A 114 47.74 -9.36 -5.13
N ASP A 115 46.70 -9.19 -5.96
CA ASP A 115 46.66 -8.19 -7.02
C ASP A 115 46.44 -6.78 -6.46
N CYS A 116 46.12 -6.65 -5.16
CA CYS A 116 45.68 -5.41 -4.53
C CYS A 116 46.71 -4.74 -3.64
N ALA A 117 46.83 -3.41 -3.76
CA ALA A 117 47.82 -2.63 -3.02
C ALA A 117 47.43 -2.57 -1.55
N ARG A 118 48.27 -3.13 -0.67
CA ARG A 118 47.99 -3.12 0.77
C ARG A 118 47.67 -1.70 1.26
N PRO A 119 46.59 -1.50 2.02
CA PRO A 119 45.78 -2.51 2.72
C PRO A 119 44.46 -2.91 2.00
N THR A 120 44.31 -2.69 0.68
CA THR A 120 43.08 -3.09 -0.03
C THR A 120 42.96 -4.60 -0.18
N VAL A 121 41.73 -5.07 -0.42
CA VAL A 121 41.38 -6.49 -0.53
C VAL A 121 40.52 -6.68 -1.77
N CYS A 122 40.65 -7.80 -2.47
CA CYS A 122 39.90 -8.08 -3.68
C CYS A 122 38.47 -8.53 -3.35
N GLU A 123 37.47 -7.79 -3.82
CA GLU A 123 36.07 -8.14 -3.64
C GLU A 123 35.25 -7.64 -4.83
N ALA A 124 34.47 -8.54 -5.44
CA ALA A 124 33.73 -8.28 -6.67
C ALA A 124 34.62 -7.69 -7.79
N ASP A 125 35.75 -8.37 -8.04
CA ASP A 125 36.74 -8.06 -9.07
C ASP A 125 37.38 -6.66 -8.95
N ARG A 126 37.31 -6.04 -7.77
CA ARG A 126 37.92 -4.73 -7.47
C ARG A 126 38.65 -4.71 -6.13
N CYS A 127 39.73 -3.94 -6.07
CA CYS A 127 40.49 -3.70 -4.85
C CYS A 127 39.79 -2.66 -3.96
N LEU A 128 39.16 -3.08 -2.86
CA LEU A 128 38.39 -2.21 -1.99
C LEU A 128 39.11 -1.91 -0.67
N LEU A 129 38.90 -0.70 -0.14
CA LEU A 129 39.45 -0.22 1.12
C LEU A 129 38.66 -0.78 2.32
N PRO A 130 39.34 -1.31 3.35
CA PRO A 130 38.76 -1.55 4.66
C PRO A 130 38.20 -0.29 5.35
N ASP A 131 37.32 -0.50 6.33
CA ASP A 131 36.76 0.57 7.17
C ASP A 131 37.85 1.40 7.87
N GLY A 132 37.60 2.71 7.99
CA GLY A 132 38.46 3.70 8.65
C GLY A 132 39.53 4.34 7.77
N LEU A 133 39.83 3.77 6.59
CA LEU A 133 40.80 4.29 5.64
C LEU A 133 40.27 5.50 4.87
N ALA A 134 41.19 6.36 4.41
CA ALA A 134 40.81 7.53 3.64
C ALA A 134 40.20 7.14 2.28
N CYS A 135 39.11 7.79 1.90
CA CYS A 135 38.42 7.58 0.64
C CYS A 135 37.97 8.92 0.05
N THR A 136 37.84 8.94 -1.27
CA THR A 136 37.25 10.05 -2.03
C THR A 136 35.85 9.71 -2.54
N ASP A 137 35.56 8.41 -2.70
CA ASP A 137 34.31 7.90 -3.22
C ASP A 137 33.88 6.65 -2.43
N ALA A 138 32.56 6.43 -2.36
CA ALA A 138 31.92 5.29 -1.73
C ALA A 138 32.31 3.96 -2.38
N ASP A 139 32.46 3.95 -3.71
CA ASP A 139 32.81 2.76 -4.52
C ASP A 139 34.22 2.23 -4.24
N LEU A 140 35.05 3.00 -3.55
CA LEU A 140 36.39 2.57 -3.14
C LEU A 140 36.37 1.79 -1.82
N CYS A 141 35.29 1.85 -1.06
CA CYS A 141 35.18 1.22 0.25
C CYS A 141 34.48 -0.13 0.14
N ARG A 142 34.96 -1.16 0.86
CA ARG A 142 34.29 -2.46 0.95
C ARG A 142 32.83 -2.35 1.42
N SER A 143 32.58 -1.39 2.30
CA SER A 143 31.26 -1.09 2.82
C SER A 143 30.36 -0.37 1.81
N GLY A 144 30.88 0.11 0.69
CA GLY A 144 30.18 1.01 -0.22
C GLY A 144 29.90 2.39 0.39
N ARG A 145 30.59 2.78 1.47
CA ARG A 145 30.29 4.04 2.19
C ARG A 145 31.55 4.83 2.49
N CYS A 146 31.64 6.04 1.93
CA CYS A 146 32.68 7.02 2.20
C CYS A 146 32.11 8.23 2.95
N GLU A 147 32.33 8.30 4.26
CA GLU A 147 31.82 9.39 5.11
C GLU A 147 32.96 10.18 5.73
N ARG A 148 32.91 11.51 5.62
CA ARG A 148 33.98 12.40 6.13
C ARG A 148 35.36 11.99 5.61
N SER A 149 35.42 11.63 4.33
CA SER A 149 36.62 11.15 3.63
C SER A 149 37.24 9.90 4.23
N ARG A 150 36.44 9.07 4.92
CA ARG A 150 36.86 7.77 5.45
C ARG A 150 35.83 6.69 5.17
N CYS A 151 36.29 5.48 4.89
CA CYS A 151 35.41 4.34 4.74
C CYS A 151 34.68 4.10 6.05
N ALA A 152 33.35 4.15 6.01
CA ALA A 152 32.50 3.92 7.16
C ALA A 152 31.93 2.49 7.09
N PRO A 153 31.72 1.80 8.22
CA PRO A 153 31.09 0.49 8.20
C PRO A 153 29.70 0.55 7.56
N ARG A 154 29.22 -0.61 7.08
CA ARG A 154 27.82 -0.75 6.65
C ARG A 154 26.87 -0.41 7.80
N LEU A 155 25.72 0.13 7.46
CA LEU A 155 24.70 0.59 8.40
C LEU A 155 24.12 -0.60 9.18
N ALA A 156 24.10 -0.46 10.51
CA ALA A 156 23.41 -1.39 11.37
C ALA A 156 21.89 -1.41 11.09
N PRO A 157 21.16 -2.48 11.47
CA PRO A 157 19.70 -2.51 11.40
C PRO A 157 19.07 -1.26 12.03
N GLY A 158 18.10 -0.67 11.32
CA GLY A 158 17.45 0.59 11.67
C GLY A 158 18.13 1.85 11.12
N GLY A 159 19.34 1.74 10.57
CA GLY A 159 20.03 2.83 9.87
C GLY A 159 19.29 3.27 8.60
N THR A 160 19.46 4.54 8.23
CA THR A 160 18.87 5.13 7.00
C THR A 160 19.73 4.82 5.79
N CYS A 161 19.16 4.16 4.78
CA CYS A 161 19.86 3.66 3.59
C CYS A 161 19.20 4.14 2.30
N GLN A 162 19.91 4.01 1.19
CA GLN A 162 19.41 4.19 -0.17
C GLN A 162 19.40 2.87 -0.95
N GLU A 163 20.40 2.03 -0.73
CA GLU A 163 20.57 0.75 -1.41
C GLU A 163 20.81 -0.40 -0.43
N ASN A 164 20.59 -1.64 -0.86
CA ASN A 164 20.78 -2.81 0.00
C ASN A 164 22.23 -2.97 0.46
N THR A 165 23.19 -2.57 -0.38
CA THR A 165 24.63 -2.62 -0.12
C THR A 165 25.06 -1.71 1.04
N ASP A 166 24.26 -0.68 1.36
CA ASP A 166 24.50 0.19 2.50
C ASP A 166 24.36 -0.55 3.84
N CYS A 167 23.55 -1.61 3.87
CA CYS A 167 23.13 -2.28 5.09
C CYS A 167 24.07 -3.44 5.45
N ALA A 168 24.32 -3.62 6.74
CA ALA A 168 25.02 -4.78 7.24
C ALA A 168 24.15 -6.03 7.09
N GLU A 169 24.71 -7.11 6.55
CA GLU A 169 24.01 -8.38 6.41
C GLU A 169 23.53 -8.90 7.78
N PRO A 170 22.33 -9.51 7.85
CA PRO A 170 21.43 -9.86 6.74
C PRO A 170 20.39 -8.77 6.38
N ALA A 171 20.55 -7.54 6.89
CA ALA A 171 19.56 -6.49 6.68
C ALA A 171 19.57 -5.95 5.24
N ARG A 172 18.40 -5.51 4.77
CA ARG A 172 18.19 -4.96 3.43
C ARG A 172 17.57 -3.58 3.52
N CYS A 173 17.78 -2.75 2.51
CA CYS A 173 17.21 -1.42 2.46
C CYS A 173 15.76 -1.48 1.98
N LEU A 174 14.84 -1.28 2.91
CA LEU A 174 13.39 -1.31 2.68
C LEU A 174 12.78 -0.03 3.26
N ASP A 175 12.04 0.71 2.44
CA ASP A 175 11.48 2.03 2.79
C ASP A 175 12.52 3.00 3.39
N GLY A 176 13.75 3.00 2.83
CA GLY A 176 14.84 3.88 3.26
C GLY A 176 15.46 3.52 4.61
N ARG A 177 15.19 2.31 5.13
CA ARG A 177 15.81 1.79 6.36
C ARG A 177 16.35 0.37 6.18
N CYS A 178 17.45 0.07 6.88
CA CYS A 178 17.99 -1.28 6.96
C CYS A 178 17.10 -2.15 7.85
N LEU A 179 16.29 -3.02 7.25
CA LEU A 179 15.37 -3.91 7.94
C LEU A 179 15.85 -5.36 7.83
N LEU A 180 15.64 -6.11 8.91
CA LEU A 180 16.03 -7.50 9.06
C LEU A 180 14.96 -8.44 8.47
N PRO A 181 15.38 -9.51 7.78
CA PRO A 181 14.46 -10.52 7.27
C PRO A 181 13.92 -11.42 8.38
N ASP A 182 12.88 -12.18 8.08
CA ASP A 182 12.31 -13.19 8.98
C ASP A 182 13.38 -14.20 9.43
N GLY A 183 13.35 -14.58 10.71
CA GLY A 183 14.33 -15.48 11.32
C GLY A 183 15.62 -14.81 11.80
N ALA A 184 15.86 -13.54 11.45
CA ALA A 184 17.03 -12.82 11.95
C ALA A 184 16.88 -12.40 13.43
N PRO A 185 17.97 -12.35 14.21
CA PRO A 185 17.92 -11.90 15.60
C PRO A 185 17.56 -10.42 15.67
N CYS A 186 16.65 -10.07 16.58
CA CYS A 186 16.17 -8.70 16.75
C CYS A 186 16.00 -8.36 18.23
N THR A 187 16.10 -7.07 18.54
CA THR A 187 15.83 -6.53 19.89
C THR A 187 14.52 -5.76 19.94
N ARG A 188 14.05 -5.26 18.79
CA ARG A 188 12.89 -4.39 18.66
C ARG A 188 12.16 -4.66 17.36
N ALA A 189 10.85 -4.46 17.36
CA ALA A 189 9.92 -4.81 16.29
C ALA A 189 10.20 -4.04 14.99
N GLU A 190 10.51 -2.76 15.09
CA GLU A 190 10.79 -1.84 13.98
C GLU A 190 12.08 -2.15 13.21
N LEU A 191 12.90 -3.06 13.71
CA LEU A 191 14.10 -3.52 13.00
C LEU A 191 13.76 -4.62 11.99
N CYS A 192 12.61 -5.27 12.10
CA CYS A 192 12.19 -6.36 11.21
C CYS A 192 11.37 -5.80 10.05
N ASP A 193 11.51 -6.40 8.86
CA ASP A 193 10.71 -6.09 7.67
C ASP A 193 9.19 -6.17 7.98
N SER A 194 8.78 -7.25 8.64
CA SER A 194 7.41 -7.47 9.14
C SER A 194 6.97 -6.54 10.28
N GLY A 195 7.88 -5.72 10.80
CA GLY A 195 7.62 -4.96 12.03
C GLY A 195 7.33 -5.84 13.25
N ARG A 196 7.72 -7.13 13.27
CA ARG A 196 7.46 -8.07 14.37
C ARG A 196 8.76 -8.70 14.88
N CYS A 197 9.07 -8.44 16.15
CA CYS A 197 10.18 -9.09 16.86
C CYS A 197 9.63 -9.83 18.07
N GLU A 198 9.61 -11.16 18.03
CA GLU A 198 9.10 -12.00 19.12
C GLU A 198 10.17 -12.99 19.56
N LYS A 199 10.35 -13.10 20.87
CA LYS A 199 11.37 -13.97 21.49
C LYS A 199 12.79 -13.72 20.92
N GLY A 200 13.07 -12.47 20.54
CA GLY A 200 14.37 -12.06 20.02
C GLY A 200 14.61 -12.40 18.54
N THR A 201 13.56 -12.74 17.78
CA THR A 201 13.67 -13.10 16.37
C THR A 201 12.57 -12.46 15.53
N CYS A 202 12.93 -11.99 14.33
CA CYS A 202 11.98 -11.44 13.38
C CYS A 202 10.98 -12.51 12.94
N GLN A 203 9.69 -12.20 13.01
CA GLN A 203 8.61 -13.13 12.66
C GLN A 203 7.91 -12.68 11.39
N ALA A 204 7.43 -13.63 10.58
CA ALA A 204 6.64 -13.31 9.40
C ALA A 204 5.38 -12.50 9.72
N PRO A 205 4.84 -11.69 8.79
CA PRO A 205 3.57 -11.00 8.98
C PRO A 205 2.39 -11.96 9.28
N VAL A 206 1.45 -11.52 10.12
CA VAL A 206 0.27 -12.29 10.55
C VAL A 206 -0.88 -12.21 9.56
N GLY A 207 -1.84 -13.14 9.69
CA GLY A 207 -2.97 -13.27 8.78
C GLY A 207 -4.17 -12.37 9.11
N LEU A 208 -5.23 -12.51 8.31
CA LEU A 208 -6.51 -11.83 8.50
C LEU A 208 -7.10 -12.12 9.88
N GLY A 209 -7.49 -11.06 10.59
CA GLY A 209 -8.10 -11.14 11.92
C GLY A 209 -7.10 -11.30 13.07
N GLU A 210 -5.80 -11.35 12.79
CA GLU A 210 -4.76 -11.44 13.81
C GLU A 210 -4.39 -10.05 14.37
N PRO A 211 -3.88 -9.98 15.62
CA PRO A 211 -3.47 -8.73 16.25
C PRO A 211 -2.33 -8.04 15.51
N CYS A 212 -2.40 -6.70 15.45
CA CYS A 212 -1.37 -5.87 14.83
C CYS A 212 -1.25 -4.52 15.54
N THR A 213 -0.14 -3.83 15.29
CA THR A 213 0.09 -2.44 15.72
C THR A 213 0.36 -1.50 14.55
N THR A 214 0.89 -2.04 13.45
CA THR A 214 1.20 -1.31 12.22
C THR A 214 0.88 -2.18 11.01
N ASP A 215 0.73 -1.56 9.84
CA ASP A 215 0.42 -2.28 8.59
C ASP A 215 1.46 -3.34 8.22
N ARG A 216 2.73 -3.13 8.56
CA ARG A 216 3.82 -4.10 8.31
C ARG A 216 3.62 -5.42 9.03
N ASN A 217 2.90 -5.41 10.15
CA ASN A 217 2.58 -6.65 10.88
C ASN A 217 1.66 -7.56 10.09
N CYS A 218 0.92 -7.03 9.12
CA CYS A 218 -0.13 -7.72 8.40
C CYS A 218 0.37 -8.27 7.08
N ARG A 219 0.00 -9.52 6.77
CA ARG A 219 0.26 -10.12 5.46
C ARG A 219 -0.57 -9.41 4.40
N GLU A 220 0.07 -9.01 3.30
CA GLU A 220 -0.63 -8.44 2.15
C GLU A 220 -1.77 -9.37 1.68
N PRO A 221 -2.94 -8.82 1.29
CA PRO A 221 -3.25 -7.40 1.13
C PRO A 221 -3.82 -6.70 2.38
N THR A 222 -3.70 -7.31 3.57
CA THR A 222 -4.34 -6.77 4.79
C THR A 222 -3.57 -5.57 5.37
N ARG A 223 -4.29 -4.71 6.09
CA ARG A 223 -3.79 -3.52 6.77
C ARG A 223 -4.22 -3.56 8.23
N CYS A 224 -3.45 -2.92 9.09
CA CYS A 224 -3.76 -2.86 10.50
C CYS A 224 -4.85 -1.82 10.78
N HIS A 225 -6.03 -2.28 11.15
CA HIS A 225 -7.15 -1.42 11.48
C HIS A 225 -7.74 -1.81 12.83
N GLN A 226 -7.78 -0.85 13.75
CA GLN A 226 -8.28 -1.06 15.13
C GLN A 226 -7.60 -2.24 15.84
N GLY A 227 -6.31 -2.44 15.59
CA GLY A 227 -5.50 -3.49 16.22
C GLY A 227 -5.65 -4.88 15.59
N LEU A 228 -6.37 -5.02 14.48
CA LEU A 228 -6.52 -6.28 13.74
C LEU A 228 -6.11 -6.11 12.27
N CYS A 229 -5.52 -7.14 11.69
CA CYS A 229 -5.24 -7.18 10.26
C CYS A 229 -6.53 -7.40 9.47
N LEU A 230 -7.03 -6.36 8.82
CA LEU A 230 -8.28 -6.36 8.05
C LEU A 230 -8.02 -6.04 6.57
N ARG A 231 -8.98 -6.40 5.73
CA ARG A 231 -8.92 -6.22 4.29
C ARG A 231 -9.33 -4.79 3.88
N PRO A 232 -8.52 -4.08 3.09
CA PRO A 232 -8.92 -2.78 2.55
C PRO A 232 -10.00 -2.91 1.48
N ASP A 233 -10.65 -1.80 1.15
CA ASP A 233 -11.69 -1.77 0.13
C ASP A 233 -11.17 -2.22 -1.25
N GLY A 234 -12.04 -2.89 -2.01
CA GLY A 234 -11.72 -3.48 -3.30
C GLY A 234 -11.08 -4.86 -3.23
N THR A 235 -10.77 -5.38 -2.04
CA THR A 235 -10.26 -6.76 -1.88
C THR A 235 -11.38 -7.75 -1.60
N GLU A 236 -11.18 -9.02 -1.96
CA GLU A 236 -12.20 -10.06 -1.78
C GLU A 236 -12.57 -10.26 -0.31
N CYS A 237 -13.79 -10.70 0.00
CA CYS A 237 -14.22 -10.99 1.36
C CYS A 237 -15.29 -12.08 1.39
N LYS A 238 -15.37 -12.77 2.52
CA LYS A 238 -16.44 -13.74 2.83
C LYS A 238 -17.44 -13.21 3.85
N SER A 239 -17.03 -12.25 4.67
CA SER A 239 -17.88 -11.62 5.68
C SER A 239 -17.46 -10.19 5.95
N ALA A 240 -18.41 -9.39 6.45
CA ALA A 240 -18.23 -8.00 6.84
C ALA A 240 -17.07 -7.79 7.83
N ALA A 241 -16.87 -8.71 8.78
CA ALA A 241 -15.83 -8.63 9.79
C ALA A 241 -14.40 -8.71 9.23
N GLN A 242 -14.25 -9.11 7.97
CA GLN A 242 -12.94 -9.17 7.32
C GLN A 242 -12.51 -7.81 6.76
N CYS A 243 -13.43 -6.86 6.59
CA CYS A 243 -13.20 -5.61 5.89
C CYS A 243 -12.95 -4.47 6.86
N ILE A 244 -12.04 -3.56 6.51
CA ILE A 244 -11.82 -2.30 7.23
C ILE A 244 -13.11 -1.47 7.28
N SER A 245 -13.86 -1.46 6.18
CA SER A 245 -15.16 -0.80 6.09
C SER A 245 -16.25 -1.46 6.94
N GLY A 246 -16.01 -2.67 7.46
CA GLY A 246 -17.03 -3.50 8.10
C GLY A 246 -18.13 -3.96 7.13
N HIS A 247 -17.91 -3.91 5.82
CA HIS A 247 -18.92 -4.26 4.82
C HIS A 247 -18.35 -5.08 3.67
N CYS A 248 -18.99 -6.22 3.43
CA CYS A 248 -18.64 -7.16 2.38
C CYS A 248 -19.84 -7.28 1.42
N ASP A 249 -19.70 -6.73 0.22
CA ASP A 249 -20.74 -6.73 -0.81
C ASP A 249 -20.27 -7.50 -2.05
N ASN A 250 -21.07 -8.46 -2.49
CA ASN A 250 -20.76 -9.32 -3.63
C ASN A 250 -19.33 -9.92 -3.57
N GLY A 251 -18.89 -10.27 -2.36
CA GLY A 251 -17.58 -10.83 -2.13
C GLY A 251 -16.42 -9.83 -2.19
N LEU A 252 -16.67 -8.52 -2.13
CA LEU A 252 -15.65 -7.47 -2.07
C LEU A 252 -15.87 -6.53 -0.88
N CYS A 253 -14.79 -6.14 -0.21
CA CYS A 253 -14.82 -5.08 0.79
C CYS A 253 -15.17 -3.76 0.12
N ARG A 254 -16.18 -3.06 0.63
CA ARG A 254 -16.61 -1.76 0.09
C ARG A 254 -16.86 -0.77 1.20
N THR A 255 -16.58 0.50 0.92
CA THR A 255 -16.99 1.60 1.78
C THR A 255 -18.51 1.70 1.83
N VAL A 256 -19.03 1.95 3.03
CA VAL A 256 -20.44 2.32 3.19
C VAL A 256 -20.54 3.84 3.09
N VAL A 257 -21.31 4.30 2.12
CA VAL A 257 -21.51 5.69 1.75
C VAL A 257 -22.53 6.35 2.70
N PRO A 258 -22.20 7.49 3.32
CA PRO A 258 -23.11 8.20 4.21
C PRO A 258 -24.29 8.83 3.45
N PRO A 259 -25.37 9.25 4.14
CA PRO A 259 -26.46 10.01 3.54
C PRO A 259 -25.94 11.22 2.75
N GLY A 260 -26.42 11.40 1.52
CA GLY A 260 -25.97 12.44 0.59
C GLY A 260 -24.70 12.11 -0.21
N GLY A 261 -24.01 11.01 0.08
CA GLY A 261 -22.85 10.56 -0.68
C GLY A 261 -23.23 9.88 -2.00
N GLN A 262 -22.25 9.76 -2.92
CA GLN A 262 -22.45 9.11 -4.22
C GLN A 262 -22.46 7.58 -4.11
N CYS A 263 -23.36 6.93 -4.83
CA CYS A 263 -23.53 5.48 -4.81
C CYS A 263 -23.82 4.92 -6.20
N ARG A 264 -23.66 3.60 -6.37
CA ARG A 264 -24.07 2.88 -7.58
C ARG A 264 -25.28 1.97 -7.33
N GLN A 265 -25.42 1.46 -6.12
CA GLN A 265 -26.48 0.54 -5.73
C GLN A 265 -26.85 0.72 -4.26
N ASP A 266 -28.03 0.23 -3.87
CA ASP A 266 -28.57 0.39 -2.50
C ASP A 266 -27.63 -0.11 -1.40
N GLY A 267 -26.89 -1.20 -1.66
CA GLY A 267 -25.94 -1.79 -0.70
C GLY A 267 -24.73 -0.91 -0.39
N ASP A 268 -24.42 0.05 -1.26
CA ASP A 268 -23.33 0.99 -1.00
C ASP A 268 -23.70 1.97 0.12
N CYS A 269 -24.99 2.18 0.39
CA CYS A 269 -25.48 3.23 1.26
C CYS A 269 -25.63 2.78 2.72
N GLN A 270 -25.27 3.67 3.65
CA GLN A 270 -25.47 3.43 5.08
C GLN A 270 -26.95 3.30 5.40
N PHE A 271 -27.36 2.21 6.05
CA PHE A 271 -28.73 2.07 6.54
C PHE A 271 -29.07 3.26 7.47
N PRO A 272 -30.22 3.95 7.30
CA PRO A 272 -31.43 3.55 6.57
C PRO A 272 -31.57 4.13 5.14
N THR A 273 -30.48 4.47 4.47
CA THR A 273 -30.53 5.09 3.14
C THR A 273 -30.50 4.04 2.00
N ARG A 274 -30.74 4.49 0.77
CA ARG A 274 -30.71 3.71 -0.46
C ARG A 274 -30.16 4.54 -1.61
N CYS A 275 -29.73 3.91 -2.70
CA CYS A 275 -29.16 4.64 -3.82
C CYS A 275 -30.25 5.13 -4.76
N VAL A 276 -30.48 6.44 -4.77
CA VAL A 276 -31.48 7.10 -5.62
C VAL A 276 -30.76 8.08 -6.53
N GLN A 277 -30.83 7.85 -7.85
CA GLN A 277 -30.19 8.69 -8.87
C GLN A 277 -28.69 8.94 -8.58
N GLY A 278 -27.99 7.90 -8.10
CA GLY A 278 -26.56 7.97 -7.79
C GLY A 278 -26.21 8.64 -6.46
N THR A 279 -27.18 8.97 -5.61
CA THR A 279 -26.96 9.55 -4.28
C THR A 279 -27.66 8.74 -3.20
N CYS A 280 -27.02 8.53 -2.05
CA CYS A 280 -27.63 7.87 -0.90
C CYS A 280 -28.70 8.77 -0.27
N GLN A 281 -29.96 8.39 -0.41
CA GLN A 281 -31.11 9.12 0.13
C GLN A 281 -31.85 8.27 1.16
N SER A 282 -32.45 8.90 2.16
CA SER A 282 -33.24 8.22 3.18
C SER A 282 -34.42 7.46 2.59
N ARG A 283 -34.64 6.24 3.07
CA ARG A 283 -35.87 5.49 2.78
C ARG A 283 -37.08 6.19 3.40
N VAL A 284 -38.23 6.02 2.76
CA VAL A 284 -39.52 6.58 3.20
C VAL A 284 -40.04 5.77 4.39
N SER A 285 -40.38 6.46 5.48
CA SER A 285 -40.97 5.82 6.66
C SER A 285 -42.38 5.30 6.37
N ALA A 286 -42.87 4.38 7.20
CA ALA A 286 -44.26 3.91 7.09
C ALA A 286 -45.25 5.08 7.14
N GLY A 287 -46.31 5.01 6.35
CA GLY A 287 -47.28 6.09 6.13
C GLY A 287 -46.81 7.21 5.19
N GLY A 288 -45.61 7.11 4.60
CA GLY A 288 -45.12 8.04 3.56
C GLY A 288 -45.36 7.53 2.14
N PHE A 289 -45.40 8.44 1.17
CA PHE A 289 -45.66 8.11 -0.23
C PHE A 289 -44.50 7.36 -0.87
N CYS A 290 -44.82 6.36 -1.68
CA CYS A 290 -43.85 5.55 -2.41
C CYS A 290 -44.31 5.27 -3.83
N ARG A 291 -43.38 4.95 -4.71
CA ARG A 291 -43.64 4.41 -6.06
C ARG A 291 -43.40 2.90 -6.12
N ASP A 292 -42.42 2.42 -5.38
CA ASP A 292 -42.08 1.01 -5.27
C ASP A 292 -41.69 0.60 -3.84
N THR A 293 -41.69 -0.70 -3.57
CA THR A 293 -41.39 -1.25 -2.23
C THR A 293 -39.96 -0.97 -1.77
N GLY A 294 -39.01 -0.80 -2.69
CA GLY A 294 -37.63 -0.49 -2.35
C GLY A 294 -37.47 0.91 -1.75
N GLU A 295 -38.40 1.84 -1.99
CA GLU A 295 -38.38 3.18 -1.40
C GLU A 295 -38.72 3.15 0.09
N CYS A 296 -39.46 2.14 0.54
CA CYS A 296 -39.93 2.02 1.90
C CYS A 296 -38.86 1.52 2.86
N MET A 297 -38.92 2.02 4.08
CA MET A 297 -38.15 1.51 5.20
C MET A 297 -38.63 0.10 5.58
N PRO A 298 -37.77 -0.94 5.53
CA PRO A 298 -38.18 -2.28 5.95
C PRO A 298 -38.71 -2.28 7.39
N PRO A 299 -39.79 -3.02 7.71
CA PRO A 299 -40.44 -4.01 6.86
C PRO A 299 -41.62 -3.47 6.01
N ALA A 300 -41.82 -2.15 5.91
CA ALA A 300 -42.93 -1.59 5.14
C ALA A 300 -42.80 -1.92 3.64
N ARG A 301 -43.95 -2.11 2.98
CA ARG A 301 -44.05 -2.36 1.54
C ARG A 301 -44.88 -1.28 0.89
N CYS A 302 -44.58 -0.98 -0.37
CA CYS A 302 -45.36 0.01 -1.10
C CYS A 302 -46.67 -0.61 -1.58
N SER A 303 -47.78 -0.14 -1.03
CA SER A 303 -49.12 -0.55 -1.41
C SER A 303 -50.00 0.69 -1.57
N ASN A 304 -50.69 0.80 -2.69
CA ASN A 304 -51.50 1.98 -3.04
C ASN A 304 -50.74 3.32 -2.90
N ASN A 305 -49.48 3.34 -3.36
CA ASN A 305 -48.57 4.49 -3.27
C ASN A 305 -48.19 4.93 -1.84
N LEU A 306 -48.41 4.07 -0.84
CA LEU A 306 -48.08 4.34 0.56
C LEU A 306 -47.21 3.21 1.13
N CYS A 307 -46.19 3.56 1.90
CA CYS A 307 -45.38 2.58 2.62
C CYS A 307 -46.20 2.04 3.80
N LEU A 308 -46.73 0.83 3.66
CA LEU A 308 -47.63 0.22 4.64
C LEU A 308 -46.99 -0.99 5.31
N LEU A 309 -47.24 -1.11 6.60
CA LEU A 309 -46.82 -2.20 7.46
C LEU A 309 -47.89 -3.30 7.45
N ALA A 310 -47.45 -4.55 7.39
CA ALA A 310 -48.32 -5.71 7.48
C ALA A 310 -48.84 -5.91 8.92
N LEU A 311 -49.92 -6.69 9.06
CA LEU A 311 -50.48 -7.09 10.34
C LEU A 311 -49.41 -7.70 11.27
N GLY A 312 -49.48 -7.38 12.56
CA GLY A 312 -48.53 -7.83 13.58
C GLY A 312 -47.25 -6.99 13.69
N THR A 313 -47.03 -6.03 12.78
CA THR A 313 -45.86 -5.14 12.83
C THR A 313 -46.08 -3.99 13.80
N LYS A 314 -45.03 -3.55 14.51
CA LYS A 314 -45.11 -2.36 15.36
C LYS A 314 -45.39 -1.11 14.54
N CYS A 315 -46.28 -0.26 15.02
CA CYS A 315 -46.67 1.00 14.37
C CYS A 315 -46.83 2.11 15.42
N GLY A 316 -46.75 3.36 14.97
CA GLY A 316 -47.06 4.54 15.77
C GLY A 316 -48.41 5.18 15.40
N ARG A 317 -48.87 5.00 14.16
CA ARG A 317 -50.11 5.60 13.65
C ARG A 317 -50.89 4.65 12.76
N ASP A 318 -52.20 4.81 12.72
CA ASP A 318 -53.13 4.04 11.88
C ASP A 318 -52.76 4.06 10.39
N THR A 319 -52.33 5.22 9.90
CA THR A 319 -51.92 5.44 8.51
C THR A 319 -50.69 4.63 8.08
N GLU A 320 -49.98 4.01 9.03
CA GLU A 320 -48.80 3.20 8.76
C GLU A 320 -49.18 1.74 8.46
N CYS A 321 -50.42 1.32 8.73
CA CYS A 321 -50.87 -0.05 8.60
C CYS A 321 -51.68 -0.26 7.32
N GLU A 322 -51.49 -1.42 6.66
CA GLU A 322 -52.24 -1.79 5.45
C GLU A 322 -53.77 -1.73 5.64
N MET A 323 -54.23 -2.12 6.84
CA MET A 323 -55.65 -2.10 7.24
C MET A 323 -56.06 -0.81 7.96
N GLY A 324 -55.18 0.20 8.00
CA GLY A 324 -55.47 1.50 8.60
C GLY A 324 -55.75 1.49 10.10
N ASN A 325 -55.24 0.51 10.86
CA ASN A 325 -55.49 0.40 12.30
C ASN A 325 -54.24 -0.03 13.07
N CYS A 326 -53.73 0.88 13.89
CA CYS A 326 -52.59 0.71 14.78
C CYS A 326 -53.09 0.59 16.23
N GLU A 327 -53.43 -0.62 16.65
CA GLU A 327 -54.01 -0.88 17.96
C GLU A 327 -52.93 -1.33 18.94
N ARG A 328 -52.78 -0.60 20.06
CA ARG A 328 -51.74 -0.86 21.09
C ARG A 328 -50.33 -0.92 20.49
N GLY A 329 -50.05 -0.07 19.50
CA GLY A 329 -48.74 0.03 18.84
C GLY A 329 -48.43 -1.12 17.88
N VAL A 330 -49.43 -1.89 17.45
CA VAL A 330 -49.28 -2.99 16.49
C VAL A 330 -50.36 -2.91 15.41
N CYS A 331 -49.98 -3.12 14.15
CA CYS A 331 -50.94 -3.15 13.05
C CYS A 331 -51.88 -4.33 13.20
N ARG A 332 -53.18 -4.05 13.28
CA ARG A 332 -54.24 -5.06 13.43
C ARG A 332 -55.30 -4.87 12.36
N ARG A 333 -56.16 -5.88 12.18
CA ARG A 333 -57.34 -5.72 11.33
C ARG A 333 -58.25 -4.66 11.95
N GLY A 334 -58.49 -3.59 11.22
CA GLY A 334 -59.53 -2.62 11.53
C GLY A 334 -60.92 -3.23 11.37
N CYS A 335 -61.92 -2.57 11.97
CA CYS A 335 -63.32 -2.95 11.84
C CYS A 335 -63.97 -1.99 10.84
N THR A 336 -64.50 -2.53 9.75
CA THR A 336 -65.29 -1.80 8.75
C THR A 336 -66.68 -2.42 8.67
N PRO A 337 -67.76 -1.70 9.07
CA PRO A 337 -67.79 -0.32 9.54
C PRO A 337 -67.13 -0.10 10.91
N PRO A 338 -66.74 1.15 11.27
CA PRO A 338 -66.18 1.47 12.57
C PRO A 338 -67.13 1.07 13.70
N CYS A 339 -66.58 0.59 14.82
CA CYS A 339 -67.38 0.16 15.95
C CYS A 339 -68.16 1.33 16.56
N GLY A 340 -69.43 1.07 16.88
CA GLY A 340 -70.29 2.06 17.55
C GLY A 340 -69.83 2.36 18.98
N SER A 341 -70.46 3.37 19.60
CA SER A 341 -70.16 3.82 20.95
C SER A 341 -70.15 2.67 21.96
N GLY A 342 -69.07 2.55 22.74
CA GLY A 342 -68.92 1.50 23.75
C GLY A 342 -68.37 0.17 23.23
N PHE A 343 -67.85 0.12 22.00
CA PHE A 343 -67.13 -1.03 21.45
C PHE A 343 -65.75 -0.63 20.91
N SER A 344 -64.73 -1.44 21.18
CA SER A 344 -63.38 -1.34 20.62
C SER A 344 -63.23 -2.41 19.54
N CYS A 345 -62.55 -2.08 18.46
CA CYS A 345 -62.14 -3.10 17.49
C CYS A 345 -61.03 -3.95 18.11
N ASP A 346 -61.16 -5.27 18.06
CA ASP A 346 -60.12 -6.24 18.40
C ASP A 346 -60.09 -7.30 17.30
N ASP A 347 -59.04 -7.26 16.47
CA ASP A 347 -58.82 -8.14 15.32
C ASP A 347 -60.02 -8.23 14.36
N GLY A 348 -60.52 -7.07 13.91
CA GLY A 348 -61.64 -6.98 12.98
C GLY A 348 -63.02 -7.30 13.58
N LYS A 349 -63.12 -7.51 14.90
CA LYS A 349 -64.40 -7.70 15.61
C LYS A 349 -64.62 -6.60 16.63
N CYS A 350 -65.80 -5.99 16.62
CA CYS A 350 -66.21 -5.05 17.65
C CYS A 350 -66.50 -5.81 18.96
N ARG A 351 -65.67 -5.59 19.98
CA ARG A 351 -65.88 -6.09 21.34
C ARG A 351 -66.30 -4.94 22.22
N ARG A 352 -67.24 -5.17 23.15
CA ARG A 352 -67.68 -4.12 24.07
C ARG A 352 -66.48 -3.60 24.85
N THR A 353 -66.24 -2.29 24.81
CA THR A 353 -65.23 -1.62 25.62
C THR A 353 -65.68 -1.75 27.06
N ILE A 354 -65.24 -2.81 27.73
CA ILE A 354 -65.29 -2.85 29.19
C ILE A 354 -64.22 -1.85 29.61
N VAL A 355 -64.59 -0.58 29.67
CA VAL A 355 -63.89 0.38 30.52
C VAL A 355 -64.15 -0.18 31.91
N VAL A 356 -63.28 -1.06 32.40
CA VAL A 356 -63.32 -1.48 33.79
C VAL A 356 -63.09 -0.18 34.55
N PRO A 357 -64.07 0.39 35.26
CA PRO A 357 -63.84 1.64 35.94
C PRO A 357 -62.88 1.26 37.05
N VAL A 358 -61.61 1.69 36.91
CA VAL A 358 -60.61 1.51 37.96
C VAL A 358 -61.22 2.16 39.19
N LEU A 359 -61.65 1.33 40.14
CA LEU A 359 -62.24 1.82 41.36
C LEU A 359 -61.24 2.74 42.03
N ARG A 360 -61.65 4.00 42.22
CA ARG A 360 -60.81 5.04 42.79
C ARG A 360 -60.27 4.52 44.14
N PRO A 361 -58.95 4.50 44.35
CA PRO A 361 -58.40 4.10 45.62
C PRO A 361 -58.77 5.12 46.69
N CYS A 362 -58.90 4.67 47.92
CA CYS A 362 -59.27 5.52 49.05
C CYS A 362 -58.64 4.99 50.34
N THR A 363 -58.52 5.89 51.31
CA THR A 363 -58.11 5.60 52.68
C THR A 363 -59.19 5.99 53.70
N ALA A 364 -60.07 6.92 53.34
CA ALA A 364 -61.24 7.31 54.11
C ALA A 364 -62.44 7.61 53.18
N ASP A 365 -63.65 7.66 53.73
CA ASP A 365 -64.87 7.91 52.95
C ASP A 365 -64.88 9.28 52.26
N THR A 366 -64.17 10.26 52.81
CA THR A 366 -64.00 11.60 52.20
C THR A 366 -63.25 11.58 50.88
N ASP A 367 -62.49 10.52 50.59
CA ASP A 367 -61.76 10.36 49.32
C ASP A 367 -62.71 9.96 48.17
N CYS A 368 -63.93 9.56 48.51
CA CYS A 368 -64.94 9.06 47.60
C CYS A 368 -66.01 10.11 47.32
N THR A 369 -66.46 10.18 46.07
CA THR A 369 -67.63 11.01 45.72
C THR A 369 -68.89 10.36 46.27
N ALA A 370 -69.63 11.09 47.12
CA ALA A 370 -70.92 10.64 47.63
C ALA A 370 -71.84 10.22 46.46
N PRO A 371 -72.56 9.09 46.55
CA PRO A 371 -72.82 8.30 47.76
C PRO A 371 -71.81 7.16 48.03
N SER A 372 -70.65 7.13 47.37
CA SER A 372 -69.67 6.05 47.52
C SER A 372 -68.90 6.15 48.85
N VAL A 373 -68.54 5.00 49.44
CA VAL A 373 -67.75 4.91 50.67
C VAL A 373 -66.48 4.07 50.45
N CYS A 374 -65.49 4.25 51.31
CA CYS A 374 -64.22 3.56 51.20
C CYS A 374 -64.31 2.15 51.81
N SER A 375 -64.18 1.13 50.97
CA SER A 375 -64.19 -0.27 51.40
C SER A 375 -63.00 -1.00 50.80
N SER A 376 -62.16 -1.58 51.65
CA SER A 376 -60.99 -2.36 51.24
C SER A 376 -60.06 -1.58 50.29
N GLY A 377 -59.83 -0.29 50.59
CA GLY A 377 -58.94 0.58 49.84
C GLY A 377 -59.48 1.07 48.50
N ARG A 378 -60.77 0.86 48.21
CA ARG A 378 -61.45 1.27 46.97
C ARG A 378 -62.82 1.87 47.26
N CYS A 379 -63.19 2.93 46.54
CA CYS A 379 -64.52 3.53 46.64
C CYS A 379 -65.58 2.61 46.06
N ARG A 380 -66.55 2.19 46.88
CA ARG A 380 -67.68 1.33 46.50
C ARG A 380 -69.01 2.02 46.79
N LYS A 381 -70.03 1.72 45.99
CA LYS A 381 -71.36 2.30 46.04
C LYS A 381 -72.31 1.47 46.92
N PRO A 382 -73.23 2.11 47.66
CA PRO A 382 -74.27 1.44 48.44
C PRO A 382 -75.34 0.80 47.56
N SER A 383 -76.19 -0.06 48.15
CA SER A 383 -77.26 -0.73 47.41
C SER A 383 -78.23 0.26 46.76
N GLY A 384 -78.70 -0.09 45.56
CA GLY A 384 -79.59 0.74 44.75
C GLY A 384 -78.86 1.66 43.75
N GLU A 385 -77.56 1.89 43.92
CA GLU A 385 -76.76 2.70 43.01
C GLU A 385 -76.43 1.98 41.71
N ALA A 386 -76.27 2.77 40.64
CA ALA A 386 -75.93 2.23 39.32
C ALA A 386 -74.52 1.62 39.30
N CYS A 387 -74.40 0.43 38.75
CA CYS A 387 -73.14 -0.31 38.63
C CYS A 387 -72.99 -0.98 37.27
N SER A 388 -71.73 -1.30 36.93
CA SER A 388 -71.35 -2.02 35.71
C SER A 388 -70.55 -3.29 36.02
N ILE A 389 -69.94 -3.38 37.21
CA ILE A 389 -69.23 -4.57 37.70
C ILE A 389 -69.51 -4.77 39.19
N ASN A 390 -69.45 -6.02 39.64
CA ASN A 390 -69.67 -6.43 41.01
C ASN A 390 -68.82 -5.66 42.04
N GLU A 391 -67.55 -5.39 41.71
CA GLU A 391 -66.62 -4.73 42.63
C GLU A 391 -66.95 -3.25 42.90
N GLN A 392 -67.83 -2.63 42.09
CA GLN A 392 -68.33 -1.29 42.38
C GLN A 392 -69.30 -1.25 43.54
N CYS A 393 -69.84 -2.39 43.95
CA CYS A 393 -70.88 -2.46 44.96
C CYS A 393 -70.31 -2.89 46.29
N LEU A 394 -70.76 -2.24 47.37
CA LEU A 394 -70.49 -2.68 48.73
C LEU A 394 -70.94 -4.13 48.97
N SER A 395 -72.07 -4.52 48.36
CA SER A 395 -72.59 -5.88 48.40
C SER A 395 -71.74 -6.90 47.64
N GLY A 396 -70.79 -6.44 46.80
CA GLY A 396 -70.04 -7.30 45.89
C GLY A 396 -70.88 -7.86 44.74
N GLY A 397 -72.10 -7.36 44.53
CA GLY A 397 -73.03 -7.82 43.50
C GLY A 397 -73.60 -6.66 42.69
N CYS A 398 -73.44 -6.72 41.37
CA CYS A 398 -74.07 -5.82 40.42
C CYS A 398 -75.13 -6.61 39.63
N VAL A 399 -76.41 -6.43 39.97
CA VAL A 399 -77.53 -7.18 39.38
C VAL A 399 -78.50 -6.19 38.74
N ASN A 400 -78.80 -6.40 37.46
CA ASN A 400 -79.62 -5.48 36.66
C ASN A 400 -79.13 -4.03 36.73
N GLU A 401 -77.81 -3.85 36.56
CA GLU A 401 -77.13 -2.55 36.59
C GLU A 401 -77.28 -1.77 37.91
N ARG A 402 -77.67 -2.46 39.00
CA ARG A 402 -77.74 -1.87 40.34
C ARG A 402 -77.05 -2.71 41.40
N CYS A 403 -76.46 -2.04 42.38
CA CYS A 403 -75.85 -2.67 43.53
C CYS A 403 -76.90 -3.35 44.39
N ARG A 404 -76.76 -4.67 44.58
CA ARG A 404 -77.68 -5.51 45.33
C ARG A 404 -76.95 -6.52 46.18
#